data_AF-A0A1T2X6N2-F1
#
_entry.id   AF-A0A1T2X6N2-F1
#
_cell.length_a   1.000
_cell.length_b   1.000
_cell.length_c   1.000
_cell.angle_alpha   90.00
_cell.angle_beta   90.00
_cell.angle_gamma   90.00
#
_symmetry.space_group_name_H-M   'P 1'
#
loop_
_entity.id
_entity.type
_entity.pdbx_description
1 polymer ?
#
loop_
_entity_poly.entity_id
_entity_poly.type
_entity_poly.pdbx_seq_one_letter_code
_entity_poly.pdbx_strand_id
1 'polypeptide(L)' 'MDQEQKQRAAQDLEQQLSDLLTEGEMESVDRKARERQQISPKYEIRIQTTHDPVAEETKIYRRMAKEVDRRYDRYVEE' A
#
# COMPACT_ATOMS: atom_id res chain seq x y z
N MET A 1 9.37 -29.00 -26.67
CA MET A 1 10.18 -29.57 -25.57
C MET A 1 10.48 -28.54 -24.49
N ASP A 2 11.06 -27.38 -24.79
CA ASP A 2 11.39 -26.34 -23.77
C ASP A 2 10.17 -25.64 -23.13
N GLN A 3 9.09 -25.42 -23.89
CA GLN A 3 7.92 -24.68 -23.40
C GLN A 3 7.05 -25.49 -22.43
N GLU A 4 6.92 -26.80 -22.64
CA GLU A 4 6.19 -27.69 -21.73
C GLU A 4 6.93 -27.90 -20.41
N GLN A 5 8.27 -27.94 -20.42
CA GLN A 5 9.06 -28.01 -19.18
C GLN A 5 8.94 -26.72 -18.36
N LYS A 6 8.90 -25.55 -19.01
CA LYS A 6 8.63 -24.27 -18.34
C LYS A 6 7.24 -24.20 -17.74
N GLN A 7 6.22 -24.73 -18.43
CA GLN A 7 4.85 -24.75 -17.90
C GLN A 7 4.71 -25.66 -16.68
N ARG A 8 5.33 -26.85 -16.69
CA ARG A 8 5.34 -27.74 -15.52
C ARG A 8 6.09 -27.13 -14.34
N ALA A 9 7.27 -26.54 -14.59
CA ALA A 9 8.02 -25.84 -13.54
C ALA A 9 7.24 -24.65 -12.95
N ALA A 10 6.47 -23.93 -13.76
CA ALA A 10 5.60 -22.86 -13.29
C ALA A 10 4.44 -23.38 -12.44
N GLN A 11 3.81 -24.49 -12.84
CA GLN A 11 2.74 -25.12 -12.07
C GLN A 11 3.24 -25.67 -10.72
N ASP A 12 4.42 -26.28 -10.70
CA ASP A 12 5.04 -26.77 -9.46
C ASP A 12 5.38 -25.61 -8.51
N LEU A 13 5.84 -24.46 -9.05
CA LEU A 13 6.08 -23.23 -8.29
C LEU A 13 4.79 -22.62 -7.73
N GLU A 14 3.72 -22.60 -8.54
CA GLU A 14 2.41 -22.10 -8.10
C GLU A 14 1.84 -22.96 -6.97
N GLN A 15 1.99 -24.29 -7.05
CA GLN A 15 1.56 -25.20 -6.00
C GLN A 15 2.36 -24.97 -4.71
N GLN A 16 3.69 -24.90 -4.80
CA GLN A 16 4.55 -24.62 -3.63
C GLN A 16 4.22 -23.28 -2.97
N LEU A 17 3.91 -22.25 -3.76
CA LEU A 17 3.51 -20.94 -3.24
C LEU A 17 2.14 -21.02 -2.54
N SER A 18 1.18 -21.75 -3.13
CA SER A 18 -0.14 -21.97 -2.54
C SER A 18 -0.04 -22.70 -1.19
N ASP A 19 0.78 -23.75 -1.11
CA ASP A 19 0.98 -24.52 0.11
C ASP A 19 1.65 -23.66 1.19
N LEU A 20 2.65 -22.85 0.84
CA LEU A 20 3.32 -21.95 1.79
C LEU A 20 2.39 -20.85 2.32
N LEU A 21 1.48 -20.33 1.50
CA LEU A 21 0.51 -19.30 1.90
C LEU A 21 -0.69 -19.86 2.68
N THR A 22 -1.03 -21.14 2.49
CA THR A 22 -2.24 -21.76 3.07
C THR A 22 -1.92 -22.64 4.28
N GLU A 23 -0.82 -23.38 4.24
CA GLU A 23 -0.39 -24.33 5.27
C GLU A 23 0.79 -23.82 6.10
N GLY A 24 1.43 -22.72 5.68
CA GLY A 24 2.48 -22.07 6.48
C GLY A 24 1.94 -21.65 7.84
N GLU A 25 2.64 -22.04 8.92
CA GLU A 25 2.31 -21.59 10.27
C GLU A 25 2.25 -20.06 10.28
N MET A 26 1.06 -19.49 10.50
CA MET A 26 0.95 -18.07 10.77
C MET A 26 1.81 -17.78 11.99
N GLU A 27 2.88 -16.98 11.82
CA GLU A 27 3.67 -16.47 12.94
C GLU A 27 2.68 -15.92 13.96
N SER A 28 2.55 -16.62 15.09
CA SER A 28 1.73 -16.17 16.21
C SER A 28 2.46 -15.01 16.87
N VAL A 29 2.39 -13.85 16.22
CA VAL A 29 2.96 -12.63 16.76
C VAL A 29 2.24 -12.39 18.07
N ASP A 30 2.98 -12.50 19.18
CA ASP A 30 2.47 -12.33 20.54
C ASP A 30 1.49 -11.16 20.54
N ARG A 31 0.21 -11.47 20.76
CA ARG A 31 -0.89 -10.50 20.64
C ARG A 31 -0.60 -9.26 21.48
N LYS A 32 0.04 -9.45 22.65
CA LYS A 32 0.46 -8.37 23.54
C LYS A 32 1.57 -7.52 22.93
N ALA A 33 2.48 -8.09 22.16
CA ALA A 33 3.53 -7.35 21.45
C ALA A 33 2.96 -6.47 20.33
N ARG A 34 1.98 -6.97 19.57
CA ARG A 34 1.26 -6.16 18.57
C ARG A 34 0.46 -5.03 19.20
N GLU A 35 -0.24 -5.31 20.30
CA GLU A 35 -1.01 -4.29 21.04
C GLU A 35 -0.10 -3.18 21.57
N ARG A 36 1.10 -3.51 22.09
CA ARG A 36 2.10 -2.51 22.53
C ARG A 36 2.61 -1.62 21.40
N GLN A 37 2.77 -2.13 20.19
CA GLN A 37 3.24 -1.32 19.04
C GLN A 37 2.21 -0.32 18.53
N GLN A 38 0.91 -0.57 18.76
CA GLN A 38 -0.15 0.37 18.41
C GLN A 38 -0.24 1.56 19.38
N ILE A 39 0.32 1.42 20.58
CA ILE A 39 0.33 2.48 21.58
C ILE A 39 1.45 3.48 21.22
N SER A 40 1.07 4.75 21.08
CA SER A 40 2.02 5.84 20.88
C SER A 40 3.07 5.85 22.01
N PRO A 41 4.38 5.97 21.72
CA PRO A 41 5.41 6.16 22.72
C PRO A 41 5.10 7.33 23.66
N LYS A 42 5.51 7.21 24.93
CA LYS A 42 5.23 8.19 26.00
C LYS A 42 5.68 9.63 25.69
N TYR A 43 6.66 9.78 24.80
CA TYR A 43 7.26 11.06 24.43
C TYR A 43 6.99 11.46 22.97
N GLU A 44 6.11 10.75 22.26
CA GLU A 44 5.72 11.13 20.90
C GLU A 44 4.55 12.12 20.98
N ILE A 45 4.74 13.33 20.45
CA ILE A 45 3.69 14.33 20.30
C ILE A 45 3.30 14.34 18.82
N ARG A 46 2.17 13.73 18.49
CA ARG A 46 1.57 13.81 17.15
C ARG A 46 0.62 15.00 17.11
N ILE A 47 0.97 16.03 16.34
CA ILE A 47 0.09 17.17 16.10
C ILE A 47 -0.56 16.96 14.74
N GLN A 48 -1.87 16.73 14.72
CA GLN A 48 -2.62 16.73 13.47
C GLN A 48 -2.68 18.18 12.95
N THR A 49 -2.00 18.45 11.85
CA THR A 49 -2.02 19.76 11.22
C THR A 49 -3.32 19.93 10.44
N THR A 50 -4.00 21.06 10.61
CA THR A 50 -5.22 21.41 9.84
C THR A 50 -4.90 21.86 8.42
N HIS A 51 -3.64 22.21 8.16
CA HIS A 51 -3.15 22.75 6.90
C HIS A 51 -2.02 21.88 6.35
N ASP A 52 -2.26 21.26 5.20
CA ASP A 52 -1.26 20.47 4.47
C ASP A 52 -0.70 21.31 3.29
N PRO A 53 0.56 21.78 3.38
CA PRO A 53 1.14 22.63 2.33
C PRO A 53 1.23 21.90 0.98
N VAL A 54 1.45 20.58 0.98
CA VAL A 54 1.57 19.79 -0.25
C VAL A 54 0.21 19.71 -0.96
N ALA A 55 -0.85 19.48 -0.18
CA ALA A 55 -2.21 19.46 -0.72
C ALA A 55 -2.60 20.82 -1.32
N GLU A 56 -2.29 21.92 -0.63
CA GLU A 56 -2.61 23.27 -1.10
C GLU A 56 -1.81 23.69 -2.34
N GLU A 57 -0.50 23.43 -2.36
CA GLU A 57 0.33 23.65 -3.55
C GLU A 57 -0.22 22.86 -4.75
N THR A 58 -0.57 21.59 -4.55
CA THR A 58 -1.11 20.73 -5.60
C THR A 58 -2.42 21.31 -6.17
N LYS A 59 -3.32 21.80 -5.32
CA LYS A 59 -4.55 22.48 -5.77
C LYS A 59 -4.24 23.71 -6.62
N ILE A 60 -3.27 24.52 -6.19
CA ILE A 60 -2.87 25.74 -6.91
C ILE A 60 -2.34 25.40 -8.30
N TYR A 61 -1.39 24.46 -8.40
CA TYR A 61 -0.82 24.07 -9.69
C TYR A 61 -1.86 23.46 -10.63
N ARG A 62 -2.76 22.61 -10.11
CA ARG A 62 -3.85 22.02 -10.92
C ARG A 62 -4.88 23.04 -11.38
N ARG A 63 -5.10 24.11 -10.62
CA ARG A 63 -5.95 25.22 -11.07
C ARG A 63 -5.28 26.04 -12.20
N MET A 64 -3.96 26.19 -12.14
CA MET A 64 -3.21 26.94 -13.16
C MET A 64 -3.00 26.16 -14.45
N ALA A 65 -2.78 24.84 -14.37
CA ALA A 65 -2.50 23.98 -15.50
C ALA A 65 -3.72 23.10 -15.84
N LYS A 66 -4.25 23.26 -17.06
CA LYS A 66 -5.34 22.40 -17.55
C LYS A 66 -4.77 21.09 -18.08
N GLU A 67 -5.25 19.96 -17.57
CA GLU A 67 -4.82 18.65 -18.05
C GLU A 67 -5.35 18.37 -19.46
N VAL A 68 -4.53 17.69 -20.28
CA VAL A 68 -4.91 17.30 -21.65
C VAL A 68 -5.98 16.20 -21.63
N ASP A 69 -5.92 15.31 -20.63
CA ASP A 69 -6.73 14.09 -20.52
C ASP A 69 -7.80 14.16 -19.42
N ARG A 70 -7.92 15.31 -18.75
CA ARG A 70 -8.95 15.59 -17.73
C ARG A 70 -9.06 14.58 -16.59
N ARG A 71 -7.99 13.82 -16.31
CA ARG A 71 -8.01 12.73 -15.33
C ARG A 71 -8.27 13.22 -13.92
N TYR A 72 -7.77 14.41 -13.61
CA TYR A 72 -7.90 15.01 -12.28
C TYR A 72 -8.84 16.23 -12.23
N ASP A 73 -9.53 16.55 -13.32
CA ASP A 73 -10.46 17.70 -13.39
C ASP A 73 -11.55 17.61 -12.31
N ARG A 74 -12.02 16.39 -11.99
CA ARG A 74 -13.01 16.14 -10.93
C ARG A 74 -12.60 16.67 -9.55
N TYR A 75 -11.30 16.80 -9.29
CA TYR A 75 -10.77 17.24 -8.00
C TYR A 75 -10.46 18.73 -7.93
N VAL A 76 -10.73 19.48 -9.01
CA VAL A 76 -10.46 20.94 -9.11
C VAL A 76 -11.75 21.76 -9.08
N GLU A 77 -12.91 21.17 -9.41
CA GLU A 77 -14.22 21.84 -9.54
C GLU A 77 -15.02 22.00 -8.23
N GLU A 78 -14.39 21.88 -7.05
CA GLU A 78 -15.03 22.17 -5.73
C GLU A 78 -14.89 23.64 -5.29
#